data_AF-A0A519GXH5-F1
#
_entry.id   AF-A0A519GXH5-F1
#
_cell.length_a   1.000
_cell.length_b   1.000
_cell.length_c   1.000
_cell.angle_alpha   90.00
_cell.angle_beta   90.00
_cell.angle_gamma   90.00
#
_symmetry.space_group_name_H-M   'P 1'
#
loop_
_entity.id
_entity.type
_entity.pdbx_description
1 polymer ?
#
loop_
_entity_poly.entity_id
_entity_poly.type
_entity_poly.pdbx_seq_one_letter_code
_entity_poly.pdbx_strand_id
1 'polypeptide(L)' 'MTYQLHYWPSIQGRGEFVRLALEAAGADYVDVARRPPAEGGGGAALVRH' A
#
# COMPACT_ATOMS: atom_id res chain seq x y z
N MET A 1 -15.86 1.80 2.15
CA MET A 1 -14.75 2.77 2.22
C MET A 1 -13.49 2.03 1.83
N THR A 2 -12.68 2.56 0.92
CA THR A 2 -11.41 1.93 0.50
C THR A 2 -10.27 2.47 1.34
N TYR A 3 -9.54 1.59 2.01
CA TYR A 3 -8.37 1.97 2.82
C TYR A 3 -7.18 2.29 1.91
N GLN A 4 -6.34 3.26 2.28
CA GLN A 4 -5.06 3.49 1.61
C GLN A 4 -3.94 2.93 2.48
N LEU A 5 -3.19 1.97 1.94
CA LEU A 5 -2.02 1.39 2.58
C LEU A 5 -0.78 2.17 2.15
N HIS A 6 -0.29 3.04 3.03
CA HIS A 6 0.97 3.77 2.86
C HIS A 6 2.10 3.00 3.55
N TYR A 7 2.84 2.18 2.79
CA TYR A 7 3.95 1.39 3.32
C TYR A 7 5.12 1.32 2.35
N TRP A 8 6.36 1.48 2.85
CA TRP A 8 7.56 1.49 2.01
C TRP A 8 7.97 0.05 1.59
N PRO A 9 7.94 -0.31 0.29
CA PRO A 9 8.15 -1.67 -0.20
C PRO A 9 9.58 -2.24 -0.10
N SER A 10 10.63 -1.48 0.25
CA SER A 10 12.04 -1.90 0.16
C SER A 10 12.47 -2.84 1.27
N ILE A 11 11.73 -2.86 2.37
CA ILE A 11 12.03 -3.77 3.46
C ILE A 11 11.02 -4.91 3.39
N GLN A 12 11.49 -6.01 2.80
CA GLN A 12 10.76 -7.27 2.76
C GLN A 12 10.33 -7.67 4.19
N GLY A 13 9.10 -8.17 4.34
CA GLY A 13 8.59 -8.74 5.59
C GLY A 13 7.77 -7.80 6.48
N ARG A 14 8.05 -6.50 6.54
CA ARG A 14 7.36 -5.60 7.52
C ARG A 14 5.98 -5.08 7.07
N GLY A 15 5.71 -4.99 5.77
CA GLY A 15 4.41 -4.52 5.26
C GLY A 15 3.50 -5.62 4.74
N GLU A 16 4.03 -6.84 4.59
CA GLU A 16 3.27 -7.97 4.07
C GLU A 16 2.20 -8.43 5.07
N PHE A 17 2.48 -8.32 6.37
CA PHE A 17 1.52 -8.69 7.41
C PHE A 17 0.22 -7.86 7.34
N VAL A 18 0.32 -6.56 7.08
CA VAL A 18 -0.86 -5.68 6.96
C VAL A 18 -1.67 -6.00 5.72
N ARG A 19 -1.02 -6.31 4.58
CA ARG A 19 -1.72 -6.78 3.38
C ARG A 19 -2.45 -8.09 3.67
N LEU A 20 -1.75 -9.08 4.22
CA LEU A 20 -2.35 -10.37 4.55
C LEU A 20 -3.56 -10.23 5.48
N ALA A 21 -3.51 -9.30 6.45
CA ALA A 21 -4.66 -9.01 7.31
C ALA A 21 -5.84 -8.39 6.54
N LEU A 22 -5.58 -7.45 5.64
CA LEU A 22 -6.62 -6.82 4.79
C LEU A 22 -7.24 -7.85 3.84
N GLU A 23 -6.43 -8.69 3.20
CA GLU A 23 -6.89 -9.78 2.33
C GLU A 23 -7.71 -10.81 3.12
N ALA A 24 -7.24 -11.25 4.29
CA ALA A 24 -7.96 -12.19 5.15
C ALA A 24 -9.29 -11.62 5.68
N ALA A 25 -9.37 -10.30 5.85
CA ALA A 25 -10.60 -9.60 6.24
C ALA A 25 -11.54 -9.31 5.05
N GLY A 26 -11.11 -9.56 3.80
CA GLY A 26 -11.86 -9.17 2.60
C GLY A 26 -12.05 -7.65 2.47
N ALA A 27 -11.13 -6.86 3.02
CA ALA A 27 -11.23 -5.42 3.02
C ALA A 27 -10.73 -4.83 1.70
N ASP A 28 -11.51 -3.95 1.08
CA ASP A 28 -11.04 -3.16 -0.07
C ASP A 28 -9.92 -2.19 0.35
N TYR A 29 -8.77 -2.27 -0.30
CA TYR A 29 -7.66 -1.33 -0.09
C TYR A 29 -6.89 -1.00 -1.37
N VAL A 30 -6.21 0.13 -1.35
CA VAL A 30 -5.23 0.56 -2.36
C VAL A 30 -3.85 0.56 -1.73
N ASP A 31 -2.94 -0.25 -2.27
CA ASP A 31 -1.53 -0.14 -1.95
C ASP A 31 -0.90 1.02 -2.73
N VAL A 32 -0.76 2.16 -2.06
CA VAL A 32 -0.28 3.41 -2.65
C VAL A 32 1.15 3.26 -3.16
N ALA A 33 1.97 2.47 -2.48
CA ALA A 33 3.36 2.28 -2.86
C ALA A 33 3.55 1.30 -4.02
N ARG A 34 2.65 0.33 -4.18
CA ARG A 34 2.67 -0.64 -5.30
C ARG A 34 1.86 -0.19 -6.51
N ARG A 35 1.05 0.86 -6.39
CA ARG A 35 0.32 1.43 -7.54
C ARG A 35 1.31 2.00 -8.59
N PRO A 36 1.01 1.90 -9.90
CA PRO A 36 1.87 2.45 -10.94
C PRO A 36 2.14 3.95 -10.75
N PRO A 37 3.36 4.43 -11.01
CA PRO A 37 3.66 5.87 -10.96
C PRO A 37 2.78 6.72 -11.87
N ALA A 38 2.39 6.19 -13.04
CA ALA A 38 1.47 6.83 -13.98
C ALA A 38 0.08 7.11 -13.38
N GLU A 39 -0.30 6.37 -12.35
CA GLU A 39 -1.55 6.55 -11.61
C GLU A 39 -1.35 7.26 -10.26
N GLY A 40 -0.18 7.88 -10.06
CA GLY A 40 0.15 8.60 -8.84
C GLY A 40 0.58 7.69 -7.68
N GLY A 41 1.03 6.47 -7.94
CA GLY A 41 1.59 5.56 -6.94
C GLY A 41 3.11 5.62 -6.81
N GLY A 42 3.69 4.67 -6.08
CA GLY A 42 5.13 4.54 -5.88
C GLY A 42 5.69 5.38 -4.72
N GLY A 43 7.02 5.38 -4.56
CA GLY A 43 7.68 6.04 -3.42
C GLY A 43 7.39 7.54 -3.31
N ALA A 44 7.22 8.24 -4.44
CA ALA A 44 6.85 9.66 -4.46
C ALA A 44 5.45 9.94 -3.88
N ALA A 45 4.54 8.96 -3.97
CA ALA A 45 3.20 9.06 -3.39
C ALA A 45 3.20 8.94 -1.86
N LEU A 46 4.25 8.34 -1.28
CA LEU A 46 4.40 8.21 0.17
C LEU A 46 4.90 9.49 0.85
N VAL A 47 5.51 10.42 0.10
CA VAL A 47 6.09 11.68 0.61
C VAL A 47 5.23 12.91 0.32
N ARG A 48 4.07 12.74 -0.32
CA ARG A 48 3.09 13.83 -0.46
C ARG A 48 2.25 13.91 0.81
N HIS A 49 2.33 15.05 1.51
CA HIS A 49 1.46 15.45 2.62
C HIS A 49 0.51 16.54 2.15
#